data_AF-A0A367W1P0-F1
#
_entry.id   AF-A0A367W1P0-F1
#
_cell.length_a   1.000
_cell.length_b   1.000
_cell.length_c   1.000
_cell.angle_alpha   90.00
_cell.angle_beta   90.00
_cell.angle_gamma   90.00
#
_symmetry.space_group_name_H-M   'P 1'
#
loop_
_entity.id
_entity.type
_entity.pdbx_description
1 polymer ?
#
loop_
_entity_poly.entity_id
_entity_poly.type
_entity_poly.pdbx_seq_one_letter_code
_entity_poly.pdbx_strand_id
1 'polypeptide(L)' 'MNYVDQELSIEDMLADPIVQTLMRYDGISASDVRHTIEQVNQNRTALAKGVTPGSSHHNRLHWRTADATDTRLHHKAA' A
#
# COMPACT_ATOMS: atom_id res chain seq x y z
N MET A 1 24.70 -13.14 -22.13
CA MET A 1 23.50 -12.80 -21.35
C MET A 1 23.88 -11.69 -20.39
N ASN A 2 23.63 -10.43 -20.77
CA ASN A 2 23.84 -9.29 -19.88
C ASN A 2 22.60 -9.24 -18.98
N TYR A 3 22.71 -9.71 -17.74
CA TYR A 3 21.66 -9.47 -16.74
C TYR A 3 21.73 -7.99 -16.42
N VAL A 4 20.94 -7.22 -17.15
CA VAL A 4 20.85 -5.79 -16.93
C VAL A 4 20.16 -5.64 -15.58
N ASP A 5 20.93 -5.39 -14.52
CA ASP A 5 20.47 -4.83 -13.24
C ASP A 5 19.98 -3.38 -13.50
N GLN A 6 19.05 -3.23 -14.45
CA GLN A 6 18.41 -1.95 -14.69
C GLN A 6 17.32 -1.83 -13.64
N GLU A 7 17.55 -0.94 -12.68
CA GLU A 7 16.53 -0.59 -11.71
C GLU A 7 15.26 -0.20 -12.46
N LEU A 8 14.20 -1.00 -12.27
CA LEU A 8 12.91 -0.76 -12.88
C LEU A 8 12.36 0.56 -12.33
N SER A 9 12.14 1.53 -13.21
CA SER A 9 11.53 2.79 -12.82
C SER A 9 10.10 2.55 -12.31
N ILE A 10 9.67 3.37 -11.36
CA ILE A 10 8.27 3.36 -10.89
C ILE A 10 7.32 3.61 -12.06
N GLU A 11 7.71 4.46 -13.01
CA GLU A 11 6.89 4.77 -14.18
C GLU A 11 6.72 3.56 -15.10
N ASP A 12 7.78 2.77 -15.28
CA ASP A 12 7.74 1.53 -16.07
C ASP A 12 6.90 0.46 -15.36
N MET A 13 7.00 0.38 -14.03
CA MET A 13 6.16 -0.50 -13.21
C MET A 13 4.68 -0.10 -13.30
N LEU A 14 4.35 1.20 -13.24
CA LEU A 14 2.96 1.68 -13.33
C LEU A 14 2.37 1.54 -14.73
N ALA A 15 3.22 1.47 -15.76
CA ALA A 15 2.81 1.18 -17.13
C ALA A 15 2.58 -0.33 -17.36
N ASP A 16 2.98 -1.22 -16.45
CA ASP A 16 2.79 -2.66 -16.60
C ASP A 16 1.29 -3.05 -16.61
N PRO A 17 0.80 -3.80 -17.61
CA PRO A 17 -0.61 -4.19 -17.71
C PRO A 17 -1.14 -4.99 -16.51
N ILE A 18 -0.31 -5.82 -15.88
CA ILE A 18 -0.67 -6.59 -14.68
C ILE A 18 -0.87 -5.63 -13.52
N VAL A 19 0.06 -4.69 -13.33
CA VAL A 19 -0.02 -3.66 -12.27
C VAL A 19 -1.26 -2.78 -12.47
N GLN A 20 -1.51 -2.31 -13.69
CA GLN A 20 -2.73 -1.54 -14.01
C GLN A 20 -4.01 -2.33 -13.71
N THR A 21 -4.03 -3.63 -14.01
CA THR A 21 -5.19 -4.49 -13.73
C THR A 21 -5.45 -4.61 -12.23
N LEU A 22 -4.40 -4.84 -11.42
CA LEU A 22 -4.50 -4.92 -9.97
C LEU A 22 -4.93 -3.59 -9.37
N MET A 23 -4.31 -2.48 -9.80
CA MET A 23 -4.69 -1.14 -9.37
C MET A 23 -6.16 -0.83 -9.66
N ARG A 24 -6.66 -1.23 -10.85
CA ARG A 24 -8.06 -1.06 -11.19
C ARG A 24 -8.98 -1.90 -10.30
N TYR A 25 -8.57 -3.13 -9.96
CA TYR A 25 -9.32 -4.01 -9.07
C TYR A 25 -9.42 -3.44 -7.65
N ASP A 26 -8.33 -2.87 -7.15
CA ASP A 26 -8.25 -2.28 -5.81
C ASP A 26 -8.73 -0.83 -5.73
N GLY A 27 -9.09 -0.21 -6.88
CA GLY A 27 -9.52 1.19 -6.95
C GLY A 27 -8.41 2.20 -6.65
N ILE A 28 -7.16 1.84 -6.91
CA ILE A 28 -5.96 2.64 -6.63
C ILE A 28 -5.54 3.37 -7.91
N SER A 29 -5.24 4.67 -7.80
CA SER A 29 -4.71 5.46 -8.92
C SER A 29 -3.19 5.54 -8.90
N ALA A 30 -2.58 5.84 -10.05
CA ALA A 30 -1.14 6.06 -10.16
C ALA A 30 -0.66 7.22 -9.26
N SER A 31 -1.50 8.25 -9.08
CA SER A 31 -1.24 9.33 -8.14
C SER A 31 -1.15 8.86 -6.69
N ASP A 32 -2.00 7.92 -6.27
CA ASP A 32 -1.97 7.39 -4.89
C ASP A 32 -0.66 6.66 -4.61
N VAL A 33 -0.19 5.86 -5.59
CA VAL A 33 1.08 5.15 -5.50
C VAL A 33 2.24 6.13 -5.40
N ARG A 34 2.33 7.11 -6.30
CA ARG A 34 3.40 8.13 -6.28
C ARG A 34 3.39 8.91 -4.97
N HIS A 35 2.22 9.33 -4.51
CA HIS A 35 2.08 10.09 -3.27
C HIS A 35 2.52 9.26 -2.05
N THR A 36 2.14 7.98 -2.00
CA THR A 36 2.55 7.08 -0.92
C THR A 36 4.07 6.87 -0.91
N ILE A 37 4.68 6.67 -2.08
CA ILE A 37 6.13 6.53 -2.20
C ILE A 37 6.84 7.81 -1.74
N GLU A 38 6.33 8.98 -2.15
CA GLU A 38 6.85 10.27 -1.73
C GLU A 38 6.77 10.43 -0.20
N GLN A 39 5.62 10.13 0.41
CA GLN A 39 5.46 10.16 1.88
C GLN A 39 6.44 9.21 2.58
N VAL A 40 6.61 7.98 2.09
CA VAL A 40 7.56 7.01 2.66
C VAL A 40 8.99 7.53 2.58
N ASN A 41 9.38 8.12 1.46
CA ASN A 41 10.72 8.70 1.28
C ASN A 41 10.96 9.92 2.19
N GLN A 42 9.94 10.78 2.35
CA GLN A 42 9.99 11.90 3.28
C GLN A 42 10.12 11.40 4.73
N ASN A 43 9.33 10.40 5.12
CA ASN A 43 9.39 9.78 6.44
C ASN A 43 10.74 9.11 6.72
N ARG A 44 11.32 8.41 5.73
CA ARG A 44 12.65 7.81 5.86
C ARG A 44 13.74 8.87 6.07
N THR A 45 13.62 9.99 5.38
CA THR A 45 14.53 11.14 5.55
C THR A 45 14.32 11.83 6.90
N ALA A 46 13.08 11.95 7.36
CA ALA A 46 12.75 12.49 8.68
C ALA A 46 13.26 11.57 9.80
N LEU A 47 13.16 10.25 9.65
CA LEU A 47 13.70 9.27 10.60
C LEU A 47 15.24 9.32 10.62
N ALA A 48 15.87 9.46 9.45
CA ALA A 48 17.32 9.62 9.33
C ALA A 48 17.83 10.96 9.90
N LYS A 49 17.02 12.02 9.83
CA LYS A 49 17.32 13.34 10.43
C LYS A 49 16.89 13.46 11.90
N GLY A 50 16.05 12.55 12.38
CA GLY A 50 15.39 12.58 13.68
C GLY A 50 15.83 11.46 14.62
N VAL A 51 17.13 11.12 14.65
CA VAL A 51 17.71 10.41 15.80
C VAL A 51 17.73 11.36 17.01
N THR A 52 16.56 11.62 17.56
CA THR A 52 16.34 11.97 18.96
C THR A 52 15.44 10.86 19.53
N PRO A 53 15.84 10.20 20.63
CA PRO A 53 15.09 9.08 21.16
C PRO A 53 13.89 9.63 21.92
N GLY A 54 12.72 9.70 21.29
CA GLY A 54 11.50 10.00 22.02
C GLY A 54 10.40 10.65 21.20
N SER A 55 9.64 9.84 20.48
CA SER A 55 8.18 9.93 20.39
C SER A 55 7.72 9.01 19.27
N SER A 56 7.45 7.76 19.62
CA SER A 56 6.83 6.79 18.72
C SER A 56 5.39 7.23 18.44
N HIS A 57 5.18 8.01 17.38
CA HIS A 57 3.84 8.20 16.83
C HIS A 57 3.51 6.95 16.00
N HIS A 58 2.81 6.02 16.63
CA HIS A 58 2.29 4.83 15.96
C HIS A 58 1.20 5.22 14.96
N ASN A 59 1.57 5.40 13.68
CA ASN A 59 0.58 5.40 12.60
C ASN A 59 0.19 3.95 12.30
N ARG A 60 -0.74 3.41 13.09
CA ARG A 60 -1.33 2.08 12.86
C ARG A 60 -2.21 2.17 11.61
N LEU A 61 -1.63 1.90 10.44
CA LEU A 61 -2.41 1.55 9.25
C LEU A 61 -3.21 0.29 9.59
N HIS A 62 -4.50 0.48 9.87
CA HIS A 62 -5.44 -0.61 9.99
C HIS A 62 -5.75 -1.10 8.57
N TRP A 63 -5.16 -2.22 8.17
CA TRP A 63 -5.71 -2.98 7.06
C TRP A 63 -7.04 -3.54 7.54
N ARG A 64 -8.16 -2.87 7.22
CA ARG A 64 -9.51 -3.42 7.47
C ARG A 64 -9.59 -4.72 6.68
N THR A 65 -9.44 -5.84 7.39
CA THR A 65 -9.98 -7.11 6.96
C THR A 65 -11.47 -6.86 6.77
N ALA A 66 -11.98 -7.07 5.55
CA ALA A 66 -13.41 -7.14 5.35
C ALA A 66 -13.93 -8.25 6.27
N ASP A 67 -14.66 -7.87 7.33
CA ASP A 67 -15.47 -8.80 8.10
C ASP A 67 -16.33 -9.55 7.09
N ALA A 68 -16.02 -10.84 6.90
CA ALA A 68 -16.93 -11.75 6.25
C ALA A 68 -18.20 -11.72 7.10
N THR A 69 -19.23 -11.06 6.58
CA THR A 69 -20.55 -11.02 7.20
C THR A 69 -21.06 -12.45 7.25
N ASP A 70 -20.86 -13.08 8.41
CA ASP A 70 -21.48 -14.32 8.82
C ASP A 70 -23.00 -14.11 8.75
N THR A 71 -23.59 -14.53 7.63
CA THR A 71 -25.02 -14.68 7.45
C THR A 71 -25.53 -15.72 8.44
N ARG A 72 -25.75 -15.32 9.69
CA ARG A 72 -26.55 -16.06 10.66
C ARG A 72 -27.99 -16.12 10.17
N LEU A 73 -28.31 -17.18 9.44
CA LEU A 73 -29.68 -17.63 9.21
C LEU A 73 -30.31 -18.04 10.55
N HIS A 74 -30.94 -17.08 11.23
CA HIS A 74 -31.88 -17.37 12.32
C HIS A 74 -33.18 -17.92 11.72
N HIS A 75 -33.29 -19.24 11.68
CA HIS A 75 -34.57 -19.90 11.45
C HIS A 75 -35.44 -19.73 12.72
N LYS A 76 -36.53 -18.96 12.60
CA LYS A 76 -37.66 -19.01 13.54
C LYS A 76 -38.33 -20.37 13.37
N ALA A 77 -38.35 -21.18 14.42
CA ALA A 77 -39.28 -22.30 14.52
C ALA A 77 -40.68 -21.76 14.90
N ALA A 78 -41.70 -22.31 14.24
CA ALA A 78 -43.11 -22.03 14.45
C ALA A 78 -43.66 -22.82 15.66
#